data_AF-A0A7S0ZN25-F1
#
_entry.id   AF-A0A7S0ZN25-F1
#
_cell.length_a   1.000
_cell.length_b   1.000
_cell.length_c   1.000
_cell.angle_alpha   90.00
_cell.angle_beta   90.00
_cell.angle_gamma   90.00
#
_symmetry.space_group_name_H-M   'P 1'
#
loop_
_entity.id
_entity.type
_entity.pdbx_description
1 polymer ?
#
loop_
_entity_poly.entity_id
_entity_poly.type
_entity_poly.pdbx_seq_one_letter_code
_entity_poly.pdbx_strand_id
1 'polypeptide(L)'
;GRSSALRLTPDHSAHVSAGAVLVLPGEHVQVLSDDGEWAYIVLHQRNFETGWLQSKHLRPLAAAPLVCGVKCQSPDLETLKMTVFTFGLENFDSALVDRCSDFSRGGSEAVVDRETLQRVFTKRSLGSVHVFCDTRVFSDPGTISPHIGVNPRILEQIASNRHFPRWIEELKKDVMRASHRASHLVMAFYCRSGKHRSVAASRFLQHIAERDGFHVSVIHLSKAKWRNTCKGKCDQCAEGRGDVNLRMRALDMAVSWWDRC
;
A
#
# COMPACT_ATOMS: atom_id res chain seq x y z
N GLY A 1 3.51 -38.71 -10.59
CA GLY A 1 4.45 -38.08 -9.64
C GLY A 1 3.86 -38.19 -8.25
N ARG A 2 4.68 -38.35 -7.21
CA ARG A 2 4.18 -38.31 -5.83
C ARG A 2 3.91 -36.85 -5.46
N SER A 3 2.79 -36.57 -4.78
CA SER A 3 2.51 -35.25 -4.20
C SER A 3 3.53 -34.93 -3.12
N SER A 4 3.81 -33.64 -2.92
CA SER A 4 4.81 -33.17 -1.97
C SER A 4 4.22 -32.15 -1.01
N ALA A 5 4.42 -32.32 0.28
CA ALA A 5 3.93 -31.38 1.28
C ALA A 5 4.83 -30.14 1.37
N LEU A 6 4.22 -28.96 1.31
CA LEU A 6 4.85 -27.71 1.70
C LEU A 6 5.17 -27.71 3.18
N ARG A 7 6.37 -27.24 3.52
CA ARG A 7 6.85 -27.11 4.90
C ARG A 7 7.00 -25.65 5.28
N LEU A 8 6.80 -25.35 6.56
CA LEU A 8 7.08 -24.01 7.08
C LEU A 8 8.59 -23.75 7.21
N THR A 9 9.39 -24.80 7.41
CA THR A 9 10.86 -24.73 7.52
C THR A 9 11.54 -25.90 6.77
N PRO A 10 12.78 -25.73 6.30
CA PRO A 10 13.55 -26.75 5.56
C PRO A 10 14.19 -27.84 6.45
N ASP A 11 13.69 -28.07 7.67
CA ASP A 11 14.32 -29.02 8.60
C ASP A 11 13.96 -30.50 8.29
N HIS A 12 14.95 -31.38 8.32
CA HIS A 12 14.83 -32.83 8.11
C HIS A 12 14.03 -33.55 9.20
N SER A 13 13.99 -32.98 10.40
CA SER A 13 13.34 -33.58 11.58
C SER A 13 11.85 -33.23 11.72
N ALA A 14 11.34 -32.31 10.90
CA ALA A 14 9.97 -31.82 11.02
C ALA A 14 8.93 -32.88 10.64
N HIS A 15 8.11 -33.27 11.61
CA HIS A 15 6.85 -33.97 11.36
C HIS A 15 5.96 -33.11 10.46
N VAL A 16 5.40 -33.73 9.42
CA VAL A 16 4.36 -33.11 8.60
C VAL A 16 3.19 -32.80 9.53
N SER A 17 2.96 -31.52 9.81
CA SER A 17 1.82 -31.09 10.64
C SER A 17 0.53 -31.57 9.99
N ALA A 18 -0.43 -32.06 10.79
CA ALA A 18 -1.77 -32.34 10.31
C ALA A 18 -2.36 -31.04 9.71
N GLY A 19 -2.46 -30.96 8.39
CA GLY A 19 -2.84 -29.74 7.66
C GLY A 19 -1.80 -29.19 6.67
N ALA A 20 -0.68 -29.88 6.45
CA ALA A 20 0.30 -29.44 5.45
C ALA A 20 -0.31 -29.38 4.03
N VAL A 21 -0.12 -28.25 3.36
CA VAL A 21 -0.57 -28.04 1.99
C VAL A 21 0.20 -28.99 1.06
N LEU A 22 -0.53 -29.80 0.30
CA LEU A 22 0.07 -30.69 -0.70
C LEU A 22 0.17 -29.96 -2.05
N VAL A 23 1.40 -29.83 -2.54
CA VAL A 23 1.72 -29.46 -3.92
C VAL A 23 1.48 -30.69 -4.79
N LEU A 24 0.57 -30.55 -5.75
CA LEU A 24 0.21 -31.60 -6.67
C LEU A 24 1.12 -31.58 -7.91
N PRO A 25 1.44 -32.74 -8.50
CA PRO A 25 2.18 -32.79 -9.75
C PRO A 25 1.49 -31.96 -10.84
N GLY A 26 2.23 -31.04 -11.47
CA GLY A 26 1.71 -30.17 -12.53
C GLY A 26 1.25 -28.79 -12.05
N GLU A 27 1.21 -28.52 -10.75
CA GLU A 27 0.96 -27.16 -10.27
C GLU A 27 2.11 -26.22 -10.64
N HIS A 28 1.75 -25.03 -11.11
CA HIS A 28 2.70 -23.97 -11.39
C HIS A 28 3.09 -23.29 -10.08
N VAL A 29 4.39 -23.31 -9.80
CA VAL A 29 4.97 -22.67 -8.62
C VAL A 29 5.99 -21.64 -9.07
N GLN A 30 6.11 -20.54 -8.34
CA GLN A 30 7.21 -19.60 -8.52
C GLN A 30 8.24 -19.83 -7.40
N VAL A 31 9.49 -20.04 -7.76
CA VAL A 31 10.61 -20.18 -6.83
C VAL A 31 11.09 -18.78 -6.45
N LEU A 32 11.06 -18.47 -5.16
CA LEU A 32 11.51 -17.20 -4.58
C LEU A 32 12.96 -17.29 -4.09
N SER A 33 13.38 -18.45 -3.60
CA SER A 33 14.74 -18.76 -3.17
C SER A 33 15.00 -20.27 -3.30
N ASP A 34 16.23 -20.67 -3.60
CA ASP A 34 16.65 -22.07 -3.71
C ASP A 34 18.08 -22.22 -3.17
N ASP A 35 18.29 -23.10 -2.20
CA ASP A 35 19.60 -23.40 -1.62
C ASP A 35 20.24 -24.69 -2.21
N GLY A 36 19.57 -25.30 -3.18
CA GLY A 36 19.98 -26.53 -3.85
C GLY A 36 19.26 -27.78 -3.32
N GLU A 37 18.90 -27.81 -2.04
CA GLU A 37 18.11 -28.91 -1.46
C GLU A 37 16.64 -28.54 -1.26
N TRP A 38 16.39 -27.29 -0.89
CA TRP A 38 15.08 -26.73 -0.65
C TRP A 38 14.87 -25.43 -1.42
N ALA A 39 13.66 -25.31 -1.95
CA ALA A 39 13.18 -24.12 -2.61
C ALA A 39 12.02 -23.52 -1.81
N TYR A 40 12.11 -22.23 -1.52
CA TYR A 40 11.00 -21.45 -1.01
C TYR A 40 10.13 -21.02 -2.20
N ILE A 41 8.88 -21.47 -2.22
CA ILE A 41 7.98 -21.28 -3.36
C ILE A 41 6.69 -20.54 -2.97
N VAL A 42 5.98 -20.02 -3.98
CA VAL A 42 4.61 -19.51 -3.88
C VAL A 42 3.69 -20.25 -4.86
N LEU A 43 2.52 -20.68 -4.38
CA LEU A 43 1.45 -21.31 -5.15
C LEU A 43 0.44 -20.27 -5.63
N HIS A 44 0.53 -19.89 -6.90
CA HIS A 44 -0.36 -18.87 -7.49
C HIS A 44 -1.84 -19.29 -7.52
N GLN A 45 -2.12 -20.58 -7.72
CA GLN A 45 -3.50 -21.08 -7.86
C GLN A 45 -4.22 -21.32 -6.51
N ARG A 46 -3.52 -21.16 -5.38
CA ARG A 46 -4.06 -21.44 -4.04
C ARG A 46 -3.81 -20.27 -3.08
N ASN A 47 -4.37 -19.11 -3.40
CA ASN A 47 -4.28 -17.91 -2.56
C ASN A 47 -2.84 -17.51 -2.17
N PHE A 48 -1.87 -17.73 -3.04
CA PHE A 48 -0.46 -17.39 -2.79
C PHE A 48 0.12 -18.06 -1.54
N GLU A 49 -0.32 -19.28 -1.21
CA GLU A 49 0.31 -20.07 -0.16
C GLU A 49 1.81 -20.22 -0.42
N THR A 50 2.62 -19.93 0.60
CA THR A 50 4.08 -20.02 0.53
C THR A 50 4.62 -21.11 1.44
N GLY A 51 5.80 -21.60 1.11
CA GLY A 51 6.52 -22.54 1.96
C GLY A 51 7.70 -23.19 1.25
N TRP A 52 8.38 -24.06 1.98
CA TRP A 52 9.53 -24.81 1.53
C TRP A 52 9.11 -26.13 0.89
N LEU A 53 9.67 -26.41 -0.29
CA LEU A 53 9.51 -27.65 -1.02
C LEU A 53 10.91 -28.19 -1.36
N GLN A 54 11.11 -29.52 -1.29
CA GLN A 54 12.40 -30.09 -1.69
C GLN A 54 12.65 -29.81 -3.19
N SER A 55 13.80 -29.25 -3.53
CA SER A 55 14.15 -28.82 -4.89
C SER A 55 14.10 -29.99 -5.88
N LYS A 56 14.38 -31.23 -5.45
CA LYS A 56 14.21 -32.44 -6.29
C LYS A 56 12.77 -32.72 -6.75
N HIS A 57 11.77 -32.14 -6.08
CA HIS A 57 10.37 -32.24 -6.50
C HIS A 57 9.98 -31.16 -7.51
N LEU A 58 10.80 -30.12 -7.63
CA LEU A 58 10.72 -29.18 -8.73
C LEU A 58 11.38 -29.83 -9.94
N ARG A 59 10.60 -29.95 -11.01
CA ARG A 59 11.19 -30.15 -12.32
C ARG A 59 11.30 -28.75 -12.91
N PRO A 60 12.53 -28.28 -13.24
CA PRO A 60 12.65 -27.19 -14.18
C PRO A 60 11.76 -27.55 -15.36
N LEU A 61 10.85 -26.65 -15.72
CA LEU A 61 10.23 -26.72 -17.04
C LEU A 61 11.43 -26.66 -17.99
N ALA A 62 11.85 -27.84 -18.49
CA ALA A 62 12.86 -27.92 -19.52
C ALA A 62 12.40 -26.90 -20.55
N ALA A 63 13.28 -25.96 -20.89
CA ALA A 63 13.04 -25.03 -21.97
C ALA A 63 12.88 -25.87 -23.24
N ALA A 64 11.69 -26.43 -23.43
CA ALA A 64 11.29 -27.00 -24.69
C ALA A 64 11.52 -25.85 -25.67
N PRO A 65 12.23 -26.06 -26.79
CA PRO A 65 12.22 -25.09 -27.86
C PRO A 65 10.76 -25.01 -28.32
N LEU A 66 10.05 -24.03 -27.75
CA LEU A 66 8.69 -23.70 -28.11
C LEU A 66 8.77 -23.05 -29.47
N VAL A 67 8.80 -23.87 -30.52
CA VAL A 67 8.23 -23.48 -31.81
C VAL A 67 6.71 -23.49 -31.62
N CYS A 68 6.23 -22.59 -30.77
CA CYS A 68 4.83 -22.34 -30.61
C CYS A 68 4.44 -21.42 -31.77
N GLY A 69 3.95 -22.02 -32.86
CA GLY A 69 3.29 -21.28 -33.95
C GLY A 69 1.96 -20.63 -33.50
N VAL A 70 1.55 -20.88 -32.25
CA VAL A 70 0.53 -20.10 -31.56
C VAL A 70 1.25 -18.92 -30.94
N LYS A 71 0.87 -17.68 -31.30
CA LYS A 71 1.31 -16.49 -30.58
C LYS A 71 0.97 -16.69 -29.11
N CYS A 72 1.94 -17.10 -28.30
CA CYS A 72 1.87 -17.00 -26.85
C CYS A 72 1.80 -15.51 -26.56
N GLN A 73 0.60 -14.95 -26.58
CA GLN A 73 0.35 -13.74 -25.84
C GLN A 73 0.68 -14.13 -24.41
N SER A 74 1.84 -13.68 -23.91
CA SER A 74 2.05 -13.60 -22.47
C SER A 74 0.76 -13.00 -21.92
N PRO A 75 0.05 -13.66 -20.99
CA PRO A 75 -1.15 -13.06 -20.42
C PRO A 75 -0.73 -11.66 -20.04
N ASP A 76 -1.36 -10.65 -20.65
CA ASP A 76 -1.08 -9.25 -20.35
C ASP A 76 -1.15 -9.18 -18.84
N LEU A 77 0.00 -9.01 -18.19
CA LEU A 77 0.08 -8.85 -16.74
C LEU A 77 -0.72 -7.59 -16.49
N GLU A 78 -2.02 -7.76 -16.21
CA GLU A 78 -2.93 -6.66 -15.99
C GLU A 78 -2.30 -5.85 -14.87
N THR A 79 -1.77 -4.70 -15.26
CA THR A 79 -1.02 -3.84 -14.36
C THR A 79 -1.93 -3.53 -13.19
N LEU A 80 -1.51 -3.92 -11.98
CA LEU A 80 -2.30 -3.68 -10.77
C LEU A 80 -2.49 -2.17 -10.63
N LYS A 81 -3.74 -1.71 -10.54
CA LYS A 81 -4.04 -0.27 -10.47
C LYS A 81 -4.38 0.12 -9.05
N MET A 82 -3.92 1.30 -8.65
CA MET A 82 -4.28 1.92 -7.38
C MET A 82 -4.63 3.40 -7.57
N THR A 83 -5.78 3.83 -7.06
CA THR A 83 -6.15 5.24 -6.97
C THR A 83 -6.15 5.67 -5.51
N VAL A 84 -5.40 6.72 -5.21
CA VAL A 84 -5.25 7.26 -3.87
C VAL A 84 -5.83 8.67 -3.83
N PHE A 85 -6.87 8.86 -3.03
CA PHE A 85 -7.43 10.16 -2.74
C PHE A 85 -6.81 10.76 -1.48
N THR A 86 -6.64 12.07 -1.45
CA THR A 86 -6.35 12.79 -0.20
C THR A 86 -7.32 13.93 0.00
N PHE A 87 -7.86 14.07 1.21
CA PHE A 87 -8.80 15.16 1.51
C PHE A 87 -8.72 15.62 2.96
N GLY A 88 -9.34 16.78 3.22
CA GLY A 88 -9.51 17.35 4.55
C GLY A 88 -10.96 17.31 4.95
N LEU A 89 -11.26 16.88 6.17
CA LEU A 89 -12.63 16.88 6.69
C LEU A 89 -13.26 18.29 6.64
N GLU A 90 -12.48 19.32 6.93
CA GLU A 90 -12.94 20.72 6.90
C GLU A 90 -12.97 21.35 5.50
N ASN A 91 -12.58 20.62 4.46
CA ASN A 91 -12.38 21.19 3.12
C ASN A 91 -13.01 20.36 1.99
N PHE A 92 -13.73 19.28 2.31
CA PHE A 92 -14.20 18.32 1.31
C PHE A 92 -15.70 18.35 1.06
N ASP A 93 -16.54 18.24 2.09
CA ASP A 93 -18.00 18.25 1.98
C ASP A 93 -18.62 19.01 3.15
N SER A 94 -19.73 19.72 2.91
CA SER A 94 -20.39 20.54 3.93
C SER A 94 -20.81 19.73 5.14
N ALA A 95 -21.33 18.50 4.96
CA ALA A 95 -21.75 17.67 6.09
C ALA A 95 -20.57 17.28 6.99
N LEU A 96 -19.36 17.12 6.42
CA LEU A 96 -18.15 16.89 7.20
C LEU A 96 -17.69 18.16 7.91
N VAL A 97 -17.79 19.32 7.25
CA VAL A 97 -17.46 20.62 7.84
C VAL A 97 -18.37 20.92 9.02
N ASP A 98 -19.67 20.75 8.85
CA ASP A 98 -20.68 20.98 9.89
C ASP A 98 -20.40 20.09 11.09
N ARG A 99 -20.15 18.78 10.87
CA ARG A 99 -19.75 17.85 11.93
C ARG A 99 -18.43 18.22 12.61
N CYS A 100 -17.49 18.82 11.89
CA CYS A 100 -16.25 19.32 12.51
C CYS A 100 -16.50 20.53 13.40
N SER A 101 -17.50 21.36 13.09
CA SER A 101 -17.81 22.57 13.84
C SER A 101 -18.34 22.30 15.26
N ASP A 102 -18.83 21.10 15.51
CA ASP A 102 -19.29 20.64 16.82
C ASP A 102 -18.14 20.39 17.82
N PHE A 103 -16.88 20.37 17.36
CA PHE A 103 -15.71 20.07 18.18
C PHE A 103 -14.86 21.31 18.44
N SER A 104 -14.40 21.47 19.69
CA SER A 104 -13.56 22.60 20.11
C SER A 104 -12.28 22.77 19.28
N ARG A 105 -11.68 21.67 18.82
CA ARG A 105 -10.49 21.68 17.95
C ARG A 105 -10.80 21.36 16.48
N GLY A 106 -12.07 21.49 16.09
CA GLY A 106 -12.54 21.28 14.73
C GLY A 106 -12.34 19.85 14.22
N GLY A 107 -11.97 19.72 12.96
CA GLY A 107 -11.75 18.42 12.30
C GLY A 107 -10.54 17.63 12.81
N SER A 108 -9.79 18.12 13.81
CA SER A 108 -8.77 17.32 14.49
C SER A 108 -9.38 16.31 15.47
N GLU A 109 -10.55 16.58 16.03
CA GLU A 109 -11.23 15.73 17.04
C GLU A 109 -12.44 14.97 16.47
N ALA A 110 -12.96 15.43 15.33
CA ALA A 110 -14.18 14.85 14.76
C ALA A 110 -14.05 13.36 14.48
N VAL A 111 -14.86 12.52 15.12
CA VAL A 111 -14.95 11.10 14.79
C VAL A 111 -15.93 10.94 13.64
N VAL A 112 -15.48 10.38 12.51
CA VAL A 112 -16.29 10.16 11.32
C VAL A 112 -16.20 8.68 10.95
N ASP A 113 -17.34 7.99 10.99
CA ASP A 113 -17.43 6.58 10.63
C ASP A 113 -17.25 6.36 9.12
N ARG A 114 -16.93 5.11 8.77
CA ARG A 114 -16.70 4.67 7.38
C ARG A 114 -17.92 4.89 6.49
N GLU A 115 -19.12 4.65 7.01
CA GLU A 115 -20.37 4.78 6.24
C GLU A 115 -20.61 6.23 5.81
N THR A 116 -20.40 7.17 6.73
CA THR A 116 -20.48 8.60 6.47
C THR A 116 -19.48 9.03 5.40
N LEU A 117 -18.22 8.57 5.50
CA LEU A 117 -17.20 8.85 4.48
C LEU A 117 -17.59 8.27 3.11
N GLN A 118 -18.06 7.03 3.07
CA GLN A 118 -18.49 6.38 1.83
C GLN A 118 -19.66 7.13 1.18
N ARG A 119 -20.66 7.56 1.96
CA ARG A 119 -21.79 8.35 1.47
C ARG A 119 -21.34 9.67 0.84
N VAL A 120 -20.36 10.35 1.44
CA VAL A 120 -19.80 11.59 0.88
C VAL A 120 -19.10 11.32 -0.45
N PHE A 121 -18.32 10.24 -0.56
CA PHE A 121 -17.66 9.86 -1.82
C PHE A 121 -18.67 9.50 -2.92
N THR A 122 -19.72 8.76 -2.58
CA THR A 122 -20.82 8.43 -3.50
C THR A 122 -21.55 9.69 -3.97
N LYS A 123 -21.89 10.61 -3.06
CA LYS A 123 -22.53 11.91 -3.39
C LYS A 123 -21.72 12.74 -4.38
N ARG A 124 -20.39 12.62 -4.37
CA ARG A 124 -19.48 13.35 -5.27
C ARG A 124 -19.08 12.56 -6.52
N SER A 125 -19.71 11.41 -6.76
CA SER A 125 -19.42 10.54 -7.92
C SER A 125 -17.96 10.08 -7.99
N LEU A 126 -17.31 9.88 -6.85
CA LEU A 126 -15.93 9.37 -6.77
C LEU A 126 -15.84 7.85 -6.66
N GLY A 127 -16.99 7.17 -6.57
CA GLY A 127 -17.08 5.71 -6.48
C GLY A 127 -16.90 5.13 -5.07
N SER A 128 -16.71 3.82 -5.02
CA SER A 128 -16.46 3.04 -3.81
C SER A 128 -15.01 3.18 -3.36
N VAL A 129 -14.78 3.42 -2.07
CA VAL A 129 -13.44 3.43 -1.47
C VAL A 129 -13.25 2.16 -0.65
N HIS A 130 -12.20 1.42 -0.99
CA HIS A 130 -11.88 0.15 -0.33
C HIS A 130 -11.27 0.37 1.06
N VAL A 131 -10.45 1.41 1.22
CA VAL A 131 -9.76 1.73 2.48
C VAL A 131 -9.83 3.24 2.75
N PHE A 132 -10.38 3.61 3.90
CA PHE A 132 -10.27 4.97 4.44
C PHE A 132 -9.25 4.97 5.56
N CYS A 133 -8.28 5.86 5.51
CA CYS A 133 -7.19 5.91 6.49
C CYS A 133 -7.12 7.29 7.16
N ASP A 134 -7.32 7.30 8.47
CA ASP A 134 -7.18 8.50 9.30
C ASP A 134 -5.70 8.79 9.57
N THR A 135 -5.23 9.93 9.10
CA THR A 135 -3.84 10.36 9.28
C THR A 135 -3.69 11.38 10.42
N ARG A 136 -4.76 11.66 11.19
CA ARG A 136 -4.73 12.61 12.31
C ARG A 136 -4.02 12.07 13.54
N VAL A 137 -3.72 10.77 13.58
CA VAL A 137 -2.82 10.16 14.57
C VAL A 137 -1.43 10.82 14.59
N PHE A 138 -1.01 11.41 13.47
CA PHE A 138 0.23 12.17 13.40
C PHE A 138 0.04 13.61 13.86
N SER A 139 1.06 14.14 14.54
CA SER A 139 1.15 15.55 14.94
C SER A 139 1.12 16.47 13.71
N ASP A 140 0.59 17.68 13.90
CA ASP A 140 0.61 18.70 12.85
C ASP A 140 2.05 19.18 12.61
N PRO A 141 2.48 19.37 11.34
CA PRO A 141 3.82 19.86 11.04
C PRO A 141 4.12 21.31 11.46
N GLY A 142 3.16 22.06 11.99
CA GLY A 142 3.45 23.32 12.71
C GLY A 142 4.06 24.41 11.82
N THR A 143 5.30 24.83 12.10
CA THR A 143 5.95 26.02 11.51
C THR A 143 6.19 25.92 9.99
N ILE A 144 6.20 24.72 9.42
CA ILE A 144 6.28 24.50 7.95
C ILE A 144 4.90 24.48 7.27
N SER A 145 3.91 25.14 7.88
CA SER A 145 2.52 25.22 7.40
C SER A 145 2.31 25.77 5.97
N PRO A 146 3.19 26.62 5.39
CA PRO A 146 3.08 27.02 3.99
C PRO A 146 3.39 25.87 3.02
N HIS A 147 4.03 24.80 3.48
CA HIS A 147 4.31 23.64 2.63
C HIS A 147 3.17 22.62 2.65
N ILE A 148 3.20 21.66 1.73
CA ILE A 148 2.27 20.54 1.68
C ILE A 148 3.00 19.24 2.05
N GLY A 149 2.27 18.16 2.28
CA GLY A 149 2.81 16.90 2.80
C GLY A 149 3.94 16.23 2.01
N VAL A 150 4.23 16.67 0.79
CA VAL A 150 5.37 16.18 -0.01
C VAL A 150 6.71 16.80 0.39
N ASN A 151 6.70 17.82 1.26
CA ASN A 151 7.92 18.46 1.76
C ASN A 151 8.78 17.43 2.53
N PRO A 152 10.09 17.33 2.26
CA PRO A 152 10.97 16.35 2.89
C PRO A 152 10.93 16.37 4.43
N ARG A 153 10.85 17.54 5.05
CA ARG A 153 10.78 17.67 6.52
C ARG A 153 9.44 17.19 7.09
N ILE A 154 8.34 17.37 6.35
CA ILE A 154 7.02 16.84 6.77
C ILE A 154 7.02 15.32 6.70
N LEU A 155 7.59 14.76 5.63
CA LEU A 155 7.73 13.32 5.47
C LEU A 155 8.59 12.74 6.60
N GLU A 156 9.77 13.29 6.85
CA GLU A 156 10.63 12.87 7.98
C GLU A 156 9.87 12.93 9.32
N GLN A 157 9.22 14.07 9.62
CA GLN A 157 8.48 14.24 10.86
C GLN A 157 7.38 13.16 11.05
N ILE A 158 6.69 12.77 9.98
CA ILE A 158 5.66 11.73 10.05
C ILE A 158 6.29 10.34 10.18
N ALA A 159 7.32 10.04 9.39
CA ALA A 159 8.01 8.74 9.44
C ALA A 159 8.68 8.48 10.80
N SER A 160 9.20 9.53 11.45
CA SER A 160 9.78 9.46 12.80
C SER A 160 8.76 9.49 13.93
N ASN A 161 7.46 9.56 13.64
CA ASN A 161 6.44 9.58 14.69
C ASN A 161 6.34 8.20 15.37
N ARG A 162 6.22 8.17 16.71
CA ARG A 162 6.06 6.92 17.48
C ARG A 162 4.89 6.03 17.04
N HIS A 163 3.86 6.60 16.43
CA HIS A 163 2.69 5.87 15.94
C HIS A 163 2.87 5.34 14.51
N PHE A 164 3.93 5.74 13.81
CA PHE A 164 4.16 5.39 12.41
C PHE A 164 4.29 3.88 12.17
N PRO A 165 5.04 3.09 12.98
CA PRO A 165 5.17 1.65 12.73
C PRO A 165 3.82 0.91 12.79
N ARG A 166 3.06 1.14 13.87
CA ARG A 166 1.71 0.57 14.03
C ARG A 166 0.77 1.03 12.92
N TRP A 167 0.87 2.28 12.49
CA TRP A 167 0.05 2.79 11.40
C TRP A 167 0.36 2.11 10.05
N ILE A 168 1.63 1.88 9.72
CA ILE A 168 2.05 1.12 8.53
C ILE A 168 1.54 -0.32 8.59
N GLU A 169 1.66 -0.98 9.74
CA GLU A 169 1.19 -2.36 9.93
C GLU A 169 -0.31 -2.50 9.64
N GLU A 170 -1.14 -1.62 10.22
CA GLU A 170 -2.58 -1.63 9.99
C GLU A 170 -2.93 -1.26 8.55
N LEU A 171 -2.21 -0.30 7.96
CA LEU A 171 -2.37 0.05 6.55
C LEU A 171 -2.08 -1.15 5.63
N LYS A 172 -1.03 -1.94 5.91
CA LYS A 172 -0.70 -3.14 5.13
C LYS A 172 -1.82 -4.17 5.21
N LYS A 173 -2.32 -4.47 6.41
CA LYS A 173 -3.46 -5.39 6.61
C LYS A 173 -4.69 -4.93 5.80
N ASP A 174 -4.98 -3.63 5.80
CA ASP A 174 -6.09 -3.06 5.04
C ASP A 174 -5.90 -3.18 3.52
N VAL A 175 -4.71 -2.89 3.02
CA VAL A 175 -4.36 -3.02 1.60
C VAL A 175 -4.47 -4.47 1.14
N MET A 176 -3.91 -5.42 1.89
CA MET A 176 -3.97 -6.85 1.55
C MET A 176 -5.43 -7.36 1.56
N ARG A 177 -6.22 -7.01 2.58
CA ARG A 177 -7.65 -7.37 2.60
C ARG A 177 -8.44 -6.76 1.45
N ALA A 178 -8.06 -5.57 0.97
CA ALA A 178 -8.68 -4.95 -0.18
C ALA A 178 -8.24 -5.61 -1.50
N SER A 179 -6.96 -5.98 -1.65
CA SER A 179 -6.42 -6.56 -2.88
C SER A 179 -6.99 -7.94 -3.19
N HIS A 180 -7.35 -8.72 -2.17
CA HIS A 180 -8.08 -9.98 -2.36
C HIS A 180 -9.49 -9.81 -2.95
N ARG A 181 -10.05 -8.60 -2.95
CA ARG A 181 -11.44 -8.33 -3.35
C ARG A 181 -11.57 -7.47 -4.60
N ALA A 182 -10.49 -6.84 -5.06
CA ALA A 182 -10.53 -5.92 -6.18
C ALA A 182 -9.21 -5.91 -6.95
N SER A 183 -9.29 -5.96 -8.29
CA SER A 183 -8.15 -5.78 -9.19
C SER A 183 -7.68 -4.31 -9.27
N HIS A 184 -8.57 -3.37 -8.94
CA HIS A 184 -8.27 -1.94 -8.83
C HIS A 184 -8.52 -1.46 -7.41
N LEU A 185 -7.46 -1.09 -6.71
CA LEU A 185 -7.54 -0.55 -5.35
C LEU A 185 -7.87 0.93 -5.36
N VAL A 186 -8.76 1.34 -4.45
CA VAL A 186 -9.18 2.73 -4.26
C VAL A 186 -9.08 3.04 -2.78
N MET A 187 -8.23 4.00 -2.44
CA MET A 187 -7.90 4.35 -1.07
C MET A 187 -8.08 5.84 -0.84
N ALA A 188 -8.41 6.24 0.38
CA ALA A 188 -8.55 7.64 0.73
C ALA A 188 -7.90 7.96 2.09
N PHE A 189 -6.88 8.81 2.05
CA PHE A 189 -6.25 9.37 3.24
C PHE A 189 -6.90 10.70 3.62
N TYR A 190 -7.18 10.89 4.90
CA TYR A 190 -7.76 12.15 5.36
C TYR A 190 -7.09 12.68 6.61
N CYS A 191 -7.12 14.01 6.72
CA CYS A 191 -6.79 14.73 7.94
C CYS A 191 -7.77 15.89 8.13
N ARG A 192 -7.44 16.84 9.02
CA ARG A 192 -8.26 18.05 9.23
C ARG A 192 -8.41 18.87 7.94
N SER A 193 -7.28 19.34 7.38
CA SER A 193 -7.28 20.31 6.26
C SER A 193 -7.00 19.68 4.89
N GLY A 194 -6.48 18.45 4.84
CA GLY A 194 -6.20 17.73 3.60
C GLY A 194 -4.96 18.19 2.85
N LYS A 195 -4.03 18.91 3.49
CA LYS A 195 -2.84 19.49 2.84
C LYS A 195 -1.50 18.93 3.30
N HIS A 196 -1.45 18.34 4.50
CA HIS A 196 -0.23 17.86 5.14
C HIS A 196 -0.23 16.34 5.34
N ARG A 197 -0.78 15.88 6.46
CA ARG A 197 -0.72 14.47 6.91
C ARG A 197 -1.29 13.49 5.87
N SER A 198 -2.44 13.79 5.29
CA SER A 198 -3.05 12.97 4.23
C SER A 198 -2.21 12.92 2.95
N VAL A 199 -1.59 14.04 2.58
CA VAL A 199 -0.70 14.13 1.41
C VAL A 199 0.58 13.34 1.65
N ALA A 200 1.20 13.47 2.82
CA ALA A 200 2.39 12.71 3.19
C ALA A 200 2.10 11.19 3.21
N ALA A 201 1.00 10.77 3.83
CA ALA A 201 0.57 9.37 3.84
C ALA A 201 0.39 8.79 2.43
N SER A 202 -0.23 9.56 1.52
CA SER A 202 -0.35 9.13 0.13
C SER A 202 0.98 8.94 -0.58
N ARG A 203 2.02 9.71 -0.20
CA ARG A 203 3.37 9.59 -0.76
C ARG A 203 4.10 8.36 -0.24
N PHE A 204 3.96 8.03 1.04
CA PHE A 204 4.48 6.77 1.57
C PHE A 204 3.86 5.58 0.85
N LEU A 205 2.53 5.53 0.76
CA LEU A 205 1.84 4.44 0.09
C LEU A 205 2.18 4.40 -1.40
N GLN A 206 2.23 5.55 -2.09
CA GLN A 206 2.60 5.59 -3.50
C GLN A 206 3.98 4.95 -3.72
N HIS A 207 4.97 5.32 -2.92
CA HIS A 207 6.33 4.78 -3.05
C HIS A 207 6.39 3.27 -2.80
N ILE A 208 5.69 2.79 -1.75
CA ILE A 208 5.58 1.36 -1.42
C ILE A 208 4.88 0.61 -2.57
N ALA A 209 3.72 1.09 -3.01
CA ALA A 209 2.89 0.40 -3.98
C ALA A 209 3.54 0.37 -5.38
N GLU A 210 4.20 1.46 -5.80
CA GLU A 210 4.97 1.49 -7.06
C GLU A 210 6.13 0.49 -7.03
N ARG A 211 6.82 0.34 -5.89
CA ARG A 211 7.83 -0.71 -5.70
C ARG A 211 7.22 -2.11 -5.80
N ASP A 212 6.02 -2.30 -5.25
CA ASP A 212 5.29 -3.56 -5.29
C ASP A 212 4.55 -3.78 -6.64
N GLY A 213 4.83 -2.97 -7.67
CA GLY A 213 4.36 -3.15 -9.05
C GLY A 213 3.01 -2.53 -9.38
N PHE A 214 2.43 -1.73 -8.48
CA PHE A 214 1.18 -1.00 -8.76
C PHE A 214 1.44 0.25 -9.61
N HIS A 215 0.52 0.53 -10.54
CA HIS A 215 0.38 1.84 -11.14
C HIS A 215 -0.50 2.72 -10.24
N VAL A 216 0.10 3.72 -9.60
CA VAL A 216 -0.57 4.56 -8.60
C VAL A 216 -0.95 5.92 -9.18
N SER A 217 -2.22 6.30 -9.05
CA SER A 217 -2.72 7.65 -9.34
C SER A 217 -3.13 8.35 -8.06
N VAL A 218 -2.53 9.51 -7.77
CA VAL A 218 -2.83 10.29 -6.56
C VAL A 218 -3.66 11.53 -6.90
N ILE A 219 -4.82 11.69 -6.25
CA ILE A 219 -5.76 12.79 -6.47
C ILE A 219 -6.00 13.56 -5.17
N HIS A 220 -5.58 14.82 -5.14
CA HIS A 220 -5.73 15.70 -3.98
C HIS A 220 -7.06 16.48 -4.03
N LEU A 221 -8.12 15.91 -3.46
CA LEU A 221 -9.48 16.47 -3.50
C LEU A 221 -9.61 17.85 -2.83
N SER A 222 -8.78 18.14 -1.82
CA SER A 222 -8.78 19.44 -1.14
C SER A 222 -7.80 20.47 -1.76
N LYS A 223 -7.13 20.16 -2.88
CA LYS A 223 -6.10 21.02 -3.49
C LYS A 223 -6.58 22.44 -3.79
N ALA A 224 -7.83 22.57 -4.25
CA ALA A 224 -8.44 23.88 -4.54
C ALA A 224 -8.58 24.78 -3.29
N LYS A 225 -8.60 24.19 -2.09
CA LYS A 225 -8.76 24.89 -0.81
C LYS A 225 -7.43 25.14 -0.08
N TRP A 226 -6.30 24.73 -0.64
CA TRP A 226 -4.97 24.99 -0.07
C TRP A 226 -4.57 26.48 -0.22
N ARG A 227 -5.19 27.34 0.58
CA ARG A 227 -4.87 28.78 0.66
C ARG A 227 -3.54 28.98 1.37
N ASN A 228 -2.76 29.97 0.92
CA ASN A 228 -1.47 30.36 1.50
C ASN A 228 -0.48 29.19 1.66
N THR A 229 -0.48 28.25 0.71
CA THR A 229 0.52 27.19 0.64
C THR A 229 1.27 27.20 -0.70
N CYS A 230 2.39 26.51 -0.76
CA CYS A 230 3.20 26.36 -1.96
C CYS A 230 2.49 25.54 -3.06
N LYS A 231 1.44 24.78 -2.74
CA LYS A 231 0.73 23.88 -3.66
C LYS A 231 1.64 22.93 -4.46
N GLY A 232 2.81 22.59 -3.91
CA GLY A 232 3.82 21.75 -4.55
C GLY A 232 4.75 22.48 -5.53
N LYS A 233 4.66 23.80 -5.63
CA LYS A 233 5.42 24.60 -6.62
C LYS A 233 6.73 25.21 -6.09
N CYS A 234 6.98 25.18 -4.78
CA CYS A 234 8.24 25.69 -4.24
C CYS A 234 9.35 24.64 -4.39
N ASP A 235 10.62 25.08 -4.41
CA ASP A 235 11.77 24.19 -4.64
C ASP A 235 11.85 23.02 -3.65
N GLN A 236 11.44 23.22 -2.40
CA GLN A 236 11.43 22.15 -1.41
C GLN A 236 10.36 21.07 -1.65
N CYS A 237 9.26 21.41 -2.30
CA CYS A 237 8.12 20.50 -2.51
C CYS A 237 8.03 19.97 -3.95
N ALA A 238 8.73 20.58 -4.90
CA ALA A 238 8.75 20.10 -6.27
C ALA A 238 9.50 18.75 -6.37
N GLU A 239 9.00 17.88 -7.25
CA GLU A 239 9.62 16.59 -7.51
C GLU A 239 11.05 16.77 -8.04
N GLY A 240 11.99 15.93 -7.59
CA GLY A 240 13.41 16.04 -7.97
C GLY A 240 14.14 17.29 -7.47
N ARG A 241 13.47 18.18 -6.70
CA ARG A 241 14.08 19.35 -6.06
C ARG A 241 13.98 19.28 -4.53
N GLY A 242 14.72 20.17 -3.87
CA GLY A 242 14.80 20.24 -2.42
C GLY A 242 15.80 19.25 -1.84
N ASP A 243 15.61 18.86 -0.59
CA ASP A 243 16.43 17.83 0.06
C ASP A 243 15.94 16.43 -0.36
N VAL A 244 16.41 15.99 -1.53
CA VAL A 244 16.06 14.69 -2.12
C VAL A 244 16.49 13.54 -1.21
N ASN A 245 17.66 13.64 -0.60
CA ASN A 245 18.17 12.61 0.31
C ASN A 245 17.27 12.46 1.53
N LEU A 246 16.84 13.57 2.13
CA LEU A 246 15.92 13.52 3.26
C LEU A 246 14.56 12.93 2.86
N ARG A 247 14.03 13.30 1.69
CA ARG A 247 12.79 12.73 1.16
C ARG A 247 12.91 11.21 1.01
N MET A 248 13.96 10.74 0.33
CA MET A 248 14.16 9.32 0.08
C MET A 248 14.34 8.54 1.39
N ARG A 249 15.14 9.04 2.34
CA ARG A 249 15.28 8.39 3.65
C ARG A 249 13.95 8.21 4.38
N ALA A 250 13.06 9.21 4.33
CA ALA A 250 11.74 9.10 4.93
C ALA A 250 10.85 8.06 4.22
N LEU A 251 10.90 8.01 2.89
CA LEU A 251 10.17 7.02 2.08
C LEU A 251 10.71 5.58 2.31
N ASP A 252 12.03 5.42 2.34
CA ASP A 252 12.71 4.15 2.60
C ASP A 252 12.42 3.63 4.01
N MET A 253 12.24 4.53 4.99
CA MET A 253 11.79 4.15 6.33
C MET A 253 10.39 3.54 6.30
N ALA A 254 9.48 4.08 5.48
CA ALA A 254 8.15 3.51 5.31
C ALA A 254 8.20 2.12 4.67
N VAL A 255 9.05 1.95 3.66
CA VAL A 255 9.34 0.66 3.03
C VAL A 255 9.90 -0.34 4.05
N SER A 256 10.88 0.05 4.85
CA SER A 256 11.49 -0.85 5.85
C SER A 256 10.47 -1.33 6.89
N TRP A 257 9.54 -0.48 7.32
CA TRP A 257 8.44 -0.91 8.19
C TRP A 257 7.46 -1.81 7.45
N TRP A 258 7.10 -1.48 6.20
CA TRP A 258 6.20 -2.28 5.37
C TRP A 258 6.69 -3.72 5.20
N ASP A 259 8.00 -3.91 5.00
CA ASP A 259 8.59 -5.24 4.79
C ASP A 259 8.66 -6.09 6.08
N ARG A 260 8.65 -5.45 7.26
CA ARG A 260 8.69 -6.13 8.56
C ARG A 260 7.32 -6.60 9.05
N CYS A 261 6.24 -5.99 8.56
CA CYS A 261 4.85 -6.32 8.91
C CYS A 261 4.35 -7.52 8.11
#